data_AF-A0A944N321-F1
#
_entry.id   AF-A0A944N321-F1
#
_cell.length_a   1.000
_cell.length_b   1.000
_cell.length_c   1.000
_cell.angle_alpha   90.00
_cell.angle_beta   90.00
_cell.angle_gamma   90.00
#
_symmetry.space_group_name_H-M   'P 1'
#
loop_
_entity.id
_entity.type
_entity.pdbx_description
1 polymer ?
#
loop_
_entity_poly.entity_id
_entity_poly.type
_entity_poly.pdbx_seq_one_letter_code
_entity_poly.pdbx_strand_id
1 'polypeptide(L)' 'MTGYELVFITAPTLSEDDLAVVLKKFKKSLTEFDGKLIHEYVWGRRRLAYEIAGNDFGVYHAWY' A
#
# COMPACT_ATOMS: atom_id res chain seq x y z
N MET A 1 17.31 16.09 -4.54
CA MET A 1 16.39 14.95 -4.69
C MET A 1 15.13 15.27 -3.93
N THR A 2 13.98 15.23 -4.57
CA THR A 2 12.68 15.47 -3.92
C THR A 2 12.21 14.16 -3.32
N GLY A 3 11.88 14.15 -2.02
CA GLY A 3 11.25 12.99 -1.39
C GLY A 3 9.76 12.95 -1.74
N TYR A 4 9.22 11.75 -1.91
CA TYR A 4 7.79 11.53 -2.17
C TYR A 4 7.23 10.63 -1.09
N GLU A 5 6.02 10.91 -0.64
CA GLU A 5 5.27 10.04 0.23
C GLU A 5 4.09 9.46 -0.55
N LEU A 6 3.92 8.15 -0.49
CA LEU A 6 2.81 7.43 -1.11
C LEU A 6 2.01 6.71 -0.03
N VAL A 7 0.75 7.11 0.11
CA VAL A 7 -0.22 6.42 0.96
C VAL A 7 -1.27 5.75 0.09
N PHE A 8 -1.49 4.46 0.29
CA PHE A 8 -2.51 3.71 -0.45
C PHE A 8 -3.24 2.72 0.47
N ILE A 9 -4.44 2.33 0.04
CA ILE A 9 -5.35 1.47 0.79
C ILE A 9 -5.59 0.20 -0.03
N THR A 10 -5.40 -0.96 0.59
CA THR A 10 -5.76 -2.26 0.02
C THR A 10 -7.05 -2.78 0.63
N ALA A 11 -7.77 -3.62 -0.13
CA ALA A 11 -8.99 -4.26 0.35
C ALA A 11 -8.71 -5.08 1.64
N PRO A 12 -9.64 -5.06 2.62
CA PRO A 12 -9.44 -5.73 3.90
C PRO A 12 -9.59 -7.26 3.81
N THR A 13 -10.04 -7.77 2.67
CA THR A 13 -10.29 -9.19 2.38
C THR A 13 -9.10 -9.90 1.74
N LEU A 14 -8.05 -9.16 1.36
CA LEU A 14 -6.82 -9.74 0.82
C LEU A 14 -6.09 -10.58 1.87
N SER A 15 -5.63 -11.76 1.46
CA SER A 15 -4.73 -12.58 2.28
C SER A 15 -3.34 -11.93 2.36
N GLU A 16 -2.54 -12.31 3.36
CA GLU A 16 -1.16 -11.82 3.49
C GLU A 16 -0.28 -12.22 2.30
N ASP A 17 -0.49 -13.43 1.75
CA ASP A 17 0.22 -13.90 0.56
C ASP A 17 -0.10 -13.08 -0.69
N ASP A 18 -1.38 -12.80 -0.95
CA ASP A 18 -1.81 -11.98 -2.09
C ASP A 18 -1.27 -10.55 -1.96
N LEU A 19 -1.32 -10.00 -0.74
CA LEU A 19 -0.75 -8.70 -0.44
C LEU A 19 0.75 -8.67 -0.77
N ALA A 20 1.51 -9.67 -0.33
CA ALA A 20 2.95 -9.76 -0.59
C ALA A 20 3.26 -9.80 -2.10
N VAL A 21 2.46 -10.53 -2.90
CA VAL A 21 2.60 -10.58 -4.36
C VAL A 21 2.36 -9.20 -4.98
N VAL A 22 1.32 -8.50 -4.55
CA VAL A 22 0.98 -7.16 -5.04
C VAL A 22 2.06 -6.15 -4.68
N LEU A 23 2.51 -6.11 -3.42
CA LEU A 23 3.57 -5.22 -2.96
C LEU A 23 4.89 -5.48 -3.71
N LYS A 24 5.22 -6.75 -3.98
CA LYS A 24 6.41 -7.10 -4.77
C LYS A 24 6.33 -6.56 -6.20
N LYS A 25 5.16 -6.62 -6.85
CA LYS A 25 4.95 -6.03 -8.18
C LYS A 25 5.14 -4.51 -8.15
N PHE A 26 4.54 -3.82 -7.18
CA PHE A 26 4.71 -2.37 -7.03
C PHE A 26 6.16 -1.96 -6.81
N LYS A 27 6.88 -2.67 -5.93
CA LYS A 27 8.32 -2.44 -5.69
C LYS A 27 9.14 -2.63 -6.96
N LYS A 28 8.85 -3.67 -7.74
CA LYS A 28 9.52 -3.91 -9.02
C LYS A 28 9.29 -2.76 -9.99
N SER A 29 8.06 -2.30 -10.14
CA SER A 29 7.76 -1.16 -11.01
C SER A 29 8.47 0.12 -10.55
N LEU A 30 8.54 0.40 -9.24
CA LEU A 30 9.31 1.53 -8.72
C LEU A 30 10.78 1.44 -9.13
N THR A 31 11.40 0.27 -8.97
CA THR A 31 12.80 0.07 -9.35
C THR A 31 13.05 0.14 -10.86
N GLU A 32 12.06 -0.22 -11.70
CA GLU A 32 12.15 -0.10 -13.16
C GLU A 32 12.19 1.37 -13.63
N PHE A 33 11.66 2.30 -12.84
CA PHE A 33 11.70 3.74 -13.10
C PHE A 33 12.78 4.48 -12.30
N ASP A 34 13.84 3.78 -11.87
CA ASP A 34 14.93 4.32 -11.05
C ASP A 34 14.49 4.94 -9.70
N GLY A 35 13.29 4.56 -9.22
CA GLY A 35 12.77 4.93 -7.92
C GLY A 35 13.43 4.15 -6.79
N LYS A 36 13.71 4.82 -5.67
CA LYS A 36 14.22 4.20 -4.45
C LYS A 36 13.17 4.28 -3.36
N LEU A 37 12.77 3.12 -2.84
CA LEU A 37 11.96 3.03 -1.63
C LEU A 37 12.88 3.17 -0.42
N ILE A 38 12.70 4.22 0.37
CA ILE A 38 13.49 4.52 1.56
C ILE A 38 12.88 3.84 2.78
N HIS A 39 11.56 3.97 2.96
CA HIS A 39 10.83 3.37 4.06
C HIS A 39 9.48 2.79 3.64
N GLU A 40 9.08 1.72 4.32
CA GLU A 40 7.78 1.08 4.18
C GLU A 40 7.17 0.89 5.56
N TYR A 41 5.94 1.38 5.71
CA TYR A 41 5.14 1.24 6.93
C TYR A 41 3.79 0.64 6.59
N VAL A 42 3.43 -0.42 7.31
CA VAL A 42 2.08 -0.99 7.28
C VAL A 42 1.34 -0.48 8.49
N TRP A 43 0.33 0.36 8.27
CA TRP A 43 -0.52 0.90 9.35
C TRP A 43 -1.64 -0.07 9.76
N GLY A 44 -1.83 -1.14 8.98
CA GLY A 44 -2.77 -2.21 9.27
C GLY A 44 -4.22 -1.85 8.92
N ARG A 45 -5.14 -2.71 9.37
CA ARG A 45 -6.57 -2.57 9.13
C ARG A 45 -7.15 -1.43 9.96
N ARG A 46 -7.83 -0.49 9.30
CA ARG A 46 -8.55 0.63 9.93
C ARG A 46 -9.96 0.74 9.35
N ARG A 47 -10.87 1.30 10.15
CA ARG A 47 -12.23 1.62 9.71
C ARG A 47 -12.21 2.90 8.87
N LEU A 48 -12.86 2.87 7.72
CA LEU A 48 -13.02 4.02 6.83
C LEU A 48 -14.16 4.91 7.35
N ALA A 49 -14.08 6.21 7.09
CA ALA A 49 -15.14 7.14 7.49
C ALA A 49 -16.44 6.92 6.69
N TYR A 50 -16.32 6.36 5.48
CA TYR A 50 -17.41 6.00 4.59
C TYR A 50 -16.99 4.76 3.80
N GLU A 51 -17.98 4.04 3.28
CA GLU A 51 -17.76 2.83 2.48
C GLU A 51 -17.04 3.16 1.17
N ILE A 52 -16.00 2.41 0.85
CA ILE A 52 -15.32 2.46 -0.45
C ILE A 52 -15.49 1.10 -1.11
N ALA A 53 -16.19 1.06 -2.24
CA ALA A 53 -16.44 -0.15 -3.03
C ALA A 53 -16.97 -1.33 -2.20
N GLY A 54 -17.99 -1.12 -1.36
CA GLY A 54 -18.57 -2.18 -0.54
C GLY A 54 -17.82 -2.51 0.76
N ASN A 55 -16.76 -1.76 1.09
CA ASN A 55 -15.92 -2.03 2.27
C ASN A 55 -15.93 -0.87 3.26
N ASP A 56 -16.27 -1.17 4.52
CA ASP A 56 -16.15 -0.25 5.67
C ASP A 56 -14.74 -0.19 6.27
N PHE A 57 -13.86 -1.10 5.86
CA PHE A 57 -12.50 -1.23 6.36
C PHE A 57 -11.51 -1.23 5.20
N GLY A 58 -10.30 -0.76 5.46
CA GLY A 58 -9.18 -0.84 4.53
C GLY A 58 -7.89 -1.08 5.29
N VAL A 59 -6.88 -1.63 4.61
CA VAL A 59 -5.54 -1.77 5.15
C VAL A 59 -4.67 -0.66 4.57
N TYR A 60 -4.10 0.16 5.45
CA TYR A 60 -3.30 1.32 5.07
C TYR A 60 -1.82 0.98 4.96
N HIS A 61 -1.19 1.49 3.90
CA HIS A 61 0.24 1.39 3.65
C HIS A 61 0.79 2.79 3.38
N ALA A 62 1.95 3.11 3.96
CA ALA A 62 2.64 4.37 3.80
C ALA A 62 4.10 4.11 3.40
N TRP A 63 4.50 4.61 2.24
CA TRP A 63 5.81 4.44 1.63
C TRP A 63 6.50 5.80 1.47
N TYR A 64 7.81 5.85 1.70
CA TYR A 64 8.67 7.03 1.62
C TYR A 64 9.92 6.75 0.79
#